data_AF-A0A953ZUQ5-F1
#
_entry.id   AF-A0A953ZUQ5-F1
#
_cell.length_a   1.000
_cell.length_b   1.000
_cell.length_c   1.000
_cell.angle_alpha   90.00
_cell.angle_beta   90.00
_cell.angle_gamma   90.00
#
_symmetry.space_group_name_H-M   'P 1'
#
loop_
_entity.id
_entity.type
_entity.pdbx_description
1 polymer ?
#
loop_
_entity_poly.entity_id
_entity_poly.type
_entity_poly.pdbx_seq_one_letter_code
_entity_poly.pdbx_strand_id
1 'polypeptide(L)'
;MTAERGFVLIEVVLAMLAFVVLASVAFQGSRVQLAAIEQGMAETRATGLVAARLAELRVAPARLAVGTQAFSLAANRCAGLQDVTGEQSVREVEPGVLEVVVVVTWRPRGAERTRSTELRTWMVRAR
;
A
#
# COMPACT_ATOMS: atom_id res chain seq x y z
N MET A 1 -62.57 -10.62 13.64
CA MET A 1 -61.32 -10.64 14.44
C MET A 1 -60.12 -11.24 13.67
N THR A 2 -60.03 -11.06 12.34
CA THR A 2 -58.95 -11.63 11.50
C THR A 2 -58.05 -10.58 10.85
N ALA A 3 -58.51 -9.34 10.69
CA ALA A 3 -57.74 -8.25 10.09
C ALA A 3 -56.57 -7.76 10.97
N GLU A 4 -56.74 -7.74 12.30
CA GLU A 4 -55.72 -7.27 13.24
C GLU A 4 -54.45 -8.14 13.26
N ARG A 5 -54.58 -9.46 13.02
CA ARG A 5 -53.44 -10.38 12.99
C ARG A 5 -52.63 -10.29 11.67
N GLY A 6 -53.28 -9.93 10.56
CA GLY A 6 -52.62 -9.75 9.27
C GLY A 6 -51.74 -8.49 9.23
N PHE A 7 -52.17 -7.42 9.91
CA PHE A 7 -51.42 -6.17 9.99
C PHE A 7 -50.14 -6.32 10.81
N VAL A 8 -50.22 -7.03 11.95
CA VAL A 8 -49.05 -7.31 12.81
C VAL A 8 -47.99 -8.17 12.11
N LEU A 9 -48.39 -9.14 11.29
CA LEU A 9 -47.45 -9.95 10.53
C LEU A 9 -46.67 -9.11 9.51
N ILE A 10 -47.36 -8.18 8.82
CA ILE A 10 -46.75 -7.28 7.85
C ILE A 10 -45.77 -6.32 8.53
N GLU A 11 -46.14 -5.77 9.70
CA GLU A 11 -45.24 -4.91 10.48
C GLU A 11 -43.98 -5.64 10.94
N VAL A 12 -44.09 -6.88 11.42
CA VAL A 12 -42.93 -7.68 11.84
C VAL A 12 -42.01 -7.97 10.66
N VAL A 13 -42.56 -8.33 9.49
CA VAL A 13 -41.77 -8.56 8.28
C VAL A 13 -41.09 -7.28 7.80
N LEU A 14 -41.78 -6.14 7.85
CA LEU A 14 -41.20 -4.83 7.52
C LEU A 14 -40.08 -4.43 8.50
N ALA A 15 -40.28 -4.64 9.79
CA ALA A 15 -39.28 -4.35 10.81
C ALA A 15 -38.04 -5.25 10.64
N MET A 16 -38.22 -6.54 10.34
CA MET A 16 -37.11 -7.45 10.03
C MET A 16 -36.37 -7.02 8.76
N LEU A 17 -37.08 -6.61 7.70
CA LEU A 17 -36.46 -6.11 6.48
C LEU A 17 -35.66 -4.83 6.73
N ALA A 18 -36.23 -3.87 7.46
CA ALA A 18 -35.52 -2.65 7.84
C ALA A 18 -34.25 -2.97 8.64
N PHE A 19 -34.33 -3.91 9.58
CA PHE A 19 -33.18 -4.34 10.37
C PHE A 19 -32.09 -5.02 9.52
N VAL A 20 -32.46 -5.88 8.56
CA VAL A 20 -31.52 -6.53 7.65
C VAL A 20 -30.81 -5.50 6.76
N VAL A 21 -31.54 -4.50 6.25
CA VAL A 21 -30.96 -3.42 5.45
C VAL A 21 -29.98 -2.61 6.30
N LEU A 22 -30.38 -2.19 7.51
CA LEU A 22 -29.52 -1.43 8.42
C LEU A 22 -28.27 -2.21 8.82
N ALA A 23 -28.40 -3.50 9.14
CA ALA A 23 -27.27 -4.37 9.45
C ALA A 23 -26.33 -4.48 8.24
N SER A 24 -26.86 -4.70 7.04
CA SER A 24 -26.08 -4.82 5.81
C SER A 24 -25.29 -3.54 5.51
N VAL A 25 -25.90 -2.36 5.68
CA VAL A 25 -25.25 -1.07 5.49
C VAL A 25 -24.13 -0.87 6.52
N ALA A 26 -24.37 -1.19 7.79
CA ALA A 26 -23.34 -1.09 8.84
C ALA A 26 -22.15 -2.03 8.59
N PHE A 27 -22.42 -3.28 8.19
CA PHE A 27 -21.39 -4.26 7.87
C PHE A 27 -20.59 -3.89 6.62
N GLN A 28 -21.24 -3.35 5.58
CA GLN A 28 -20.57 -2.87 4.38
C GLN A 28 -19.68 -1.66 4.69
N GLY A 29 -20.17 -0.69 5.48
CA GLY A 29 -19.40 0.47 5.91
C GLY A 29 -18.12 0.09 6.68
N SER A 30 -18.23 -0.87 7.61
CA SER A 30 -17.08 -1.36 8.38
C SER A 30 -16.02 -2.04 7.49
N ARG A 31 -16.44 -2.86 6.52
CA ARG A 31 -15.52 -3.52 5.57
C ARG A 31 -14.80 -2.53 4.65
N VAL A 32 -15.53 -1.52 4.17
CA VAL A 32 -14.95 -0.46 3.32
C VAL A 32 -13.90 0.33 4.09
N GLN A 33 -14.17 0.66 5.36
CA GLN A 33 -13.22 1.39 6.21
C GLN A 33 -11.97 0.54 6.52
N LEU A 34 -12.13 -0.75 6.80
CA LEU A 34 -11.01 -1.67 7.02
C LEU A 34 -10.12 -1.80 5.78
N ALA A 35 -10.73 -1.99 4.60
CA ALA A 35 -9.98 -2.06 3.34
C ALA A 35 -9.19 -0.78 3.05
N ALA A 36 -9.78 0.39 3.33
CA ALA A 36 -9.10 1.67 3.17
C ALA A 36 -7.90 1.81 4.13
N ILE A 37 -8.03 1.39 5.39
CA ILE A 37 -6.93 1.40 6.37
C ILE A 37 -5.80 0.45 5.95
N GLU A 38 -6.14 -0.77 5.52
CA GLU A 38 -5.15 -1.75 5.04
C GLU A 38 -4.37 -1.22 3.83
N GLN A 39 -5.07 -0.56 2.90
CA GLN A 39 -4.43 0.06 1.74
C GLN A 39 -3.50 1.21 2.17
N GLY A 40 -3.92 2.09 3.07
CA GLY A 40 -3.09 3.17 3.59
C GLY A 40 -1.84 2.67 4.34
N MET A 41 -1.98 1.57 5.09
CA MET A 41 -0.84 0.90 5.73
C MET A 41 0.11 0.30 4.70
N ALA A 42 -0.40 -0.32 3.63
CA ALA A 42 0.41 -0.88 2.56
C ALA A 42 1.23 0.19 1.84
N GLU A 43 0.61 1.33 1.52
CA GLU A 43 1.29 2.49 0.91
C GLU A 43 2.39 3.04 1.83
N THR A 44 2.07 3.24 3.11
CA THR A 44 3.04 3.73 4.11
C THR A 44 4.24 2.79 4.23
N ARG A 45 4.02 1.47 4.22
CA ARG A 45 5.10 0.47 4.25
C ARG A 45 5.96 0.56 3.01
N ALA A 46 5.36 0.65 1.82
CA ALA A 46 6.11 0.74 0.57
C ALA A 46 6.99 2.01 0.54
N THR A 47 6.47 3.16 0.98
CA THR A 47 7.27 4.39 1.12
C THR A 47 8.40 4.20 2.14
N GLY A 48 8.14 3.51 3.26
CA GLY A 48 9.15 3.16 4.25
C GLY A 48 10.27 2.28 3.70
N LEU A 49 9.96 1.34 2.80
CA LEU A 49 10.95 0.49 2.12
C LEU A 49 11.88 1.31 1.23
N VAL A 50 11.32 2.23 0.44
CA VAL A 50 12.11 3.14 -0.40
C VAL A 50 13.01 4.02 0.46
N ALA A 51 12.47 4.62 1.53
CA ALA A 51 13.24 5.47 2.44
C ALA A 51 14.37 4.70 3.14
N ALA A 52 14.11 3.46 3.58
CA ALA A 52 15.12 2.59 4.18
C ALA A 52 16.23 2.26 3.19
N ARG A 53 15.89 1.94 1.94
CA ARG A 53 16.89 1.66 0.90
C ARG A 53 17.74 2.89 0.60
N LEU A 54 17.13 4.07 0.49
CA LEU A 54 17.90 5.31 0.32
C LEU A 54 18.83 5.58 1.50
N ALA A 55 18.40 5.31 2.74
CA ALA A 55 19.25 5.43 3.91
C ALA A 55 20.45 4.47 3.87
N GLU A 56 20.25 3.22 3.45
CA GLU A 56 21.34 2.25 3.25
C GLU A 56 22.36 2.75 2.21
N LEU A 57 21.89 3.29 1.08
CA LEU A 57 22.76 3.80 0.02
C LEU A 57 23.56 5.04 0.47
N ARG A 58 23.03 5.83 1.41
CA ARG A 58 23.73 6.98 2.00
C ARG A 58 24.89 6.62 2.93
N VAL A 59 24.94 5.40 3.45
CA VAL A 59 26.03 4.97 4.35
C VAL A 59 27.37 4.86 3.61
N ALA A 60 27.34 4.48 2.32
CA ALA A 60 28.54 4.28 1.52
C ALA A 60 28.38 4.81 0.08
N PRO A 61 28.23 6.13 -0.12
CA PRO A 61 27.97 6.72 -1.43
C PRO A 61 29.12 6.49 -2.43
N ALA A 62 30.35 6.33 -1.92
CA ALA A 62 31.52 6.00 -2.74
C ALA A 62 31.40 4.66 -3.47
N ARG A 63 30.58 3.72 -2.97
CA ARG A 63 30.39 2.37 -3.54
C ARG A 63 29.25 2.28 -4.54
N LEU A 64 28.54 3.39 -4.80
CA LEU A 64 27.43 3.40 -5.74
C LEU A 64 27.93 3.28 -7.18
N ALA A 65 27.59 2.18 -7.83
CA ALA A 65 27.79 1.98 -9.25
C ALA A 65 26.67 2.70 -10.04
N VAL A 66 27.04 3.37 -11.12
CA VAL A 66 26.09 3.97 -12.06
C VAL A 66 25.36 2.85 -12.82
N GLY A 67 24.05 3.02 -13.02
CA GLY A 67 23.19 2.09 -13.71
C GLY A 67 21.97 1.68 -12.89
N THR A 68 21.18 0.79 -13.47
CA THR A 68 19.97 0.24 -12.87
C THR A 68 20.25 -1.14 -12.28
N GLN A 69 19.80 -1.36 -11.04
CA GLN A 69 19.98 -2.63 -10.33
C GLN A 69 18.68 -2.99 -9.61
N ALA A 70 18.26 -4.25 -9.76
CA ALA A 70 17.23 -4.81 -8.90
C ALA A 70 17.82 -5.10 -7.52
N PHE A 71 17.02 -4.93 -6.46
CA PHE A 71 17.41 -5.31 -5.11
C PHE A 71 16.31 -6.14 -4.44
N SER A 72 16.73 -7.06 -3.57
CA SER A 72 15.81 -7.85 -2.77
C SER A 72 15.37 -7.08 -1.54
N LEU A 73 14.09 -7.22 -1.21
CA LEU A 73 13.50 -6.68 0.00
C LEU A 73 13.32 -7.82 1.01
N ALA A 74 13.65 -7.56 2.26
CA ALA A 74 13.48 -8.56 3.31
C ALA A 74 11.99 -8.92 3.49
N ALA A 75 11.68 -10.21 3.47
CA ALA A 75 10.29 -10.71 3.47
C ALA A 75 9.47 -10.18 4.67
N ASN A 76 10.09 -10.00 5.83
CA ASN A 76 9.45 -9.46 7.03
C ASN A 76 8.99 -7.99 6.86
N ARG A 77 9.68 -7.21 6.03
CA ARG A 77 9.32 -5.81 5.75
C ARG A 77 8.22 -5.68 4.68
N CYS A 78 7.97 -6.75 3.92
CA CYS A 78 6.95 -6.81 2.87
C CYS A 78 5.59 -7.32 3.36
N ALA A 79 5.34 -7.42 4.67
CA ALA A 79 4.10 -7.95 5.21
C ALA A 79 2.87 -7.18 4.66
N GLY A 80 1.94 -7.91 4.04
CA GLY A 80 0.73 -7.36 3.42
C GLY A 80 0.93 -6.78 2.00
N LEU A 81 2.13 -6.87 1.45
CA LEU A 81 2.47 -6.52 0.07
C LEU A 81 2.69 -7.82 -0.73
N GLN A 82 2.12 -7.91 -1.94
CA GLN A 82 2.31 -9.04 -2.85
C GLN A 82 3.20 -8.62 -4.03
N ASP A 83 3.87 -9.58 -4.66
CA ASP A 83 4.71 -9.37 -5.87
C ASP A 83 5.66 -8.17 -5.75
N VAL A 84 6.31 -8.03 -4.59
CA VAL A 84 7.13 -6.87 -4.29
C VAL A 84 8.46 -6.95 -5.03
N THR A 85 8.77 -5.92 -5.82
CA THR A 85 10.06 -5.76 -6.49
C THR A 85 10.66 -4.40 -6.16
N GLY A 86 11.98 -4.37 -6.01
CA GLY A 86 12.75 -3.16 -5.76
C GLY A 86 13.73 -2.91 -6.89
N GLU A 87 13.74 -1.68 -7.41
CA GLU A 87 14.69 -1.22 -8.42
C GLU A 87 15.36 0.06 -7.95
N GLN A 88 16.67 0.15 -8.10
CA GLN A 88 17.42 1.37 -7.92
C GLN A 88 18.07 1.78 -9.24
N SER A 89 18.03 3.06 -9.56
CA SER A 89 18.73 3.65 -10.70
C SER A 89 19.64 4.74 -10.20
N VAL A 90 20.93 4.64 -10.54
CA VAL A 90 21.95 5.63 -10.18
C VAL A 90 22.45 6.26 -11.47
N ARG A 91 22.37 7.58 -11.55
CA ARG A 91 22.86 8.38 -12.67
C ARG A 91 23.83 9.43 -12.17
N GLU A 92 24.96 9.59 -12.84
CA GLU A 92 25.84 10.73 -12.59
C GLU A 92 25.30 11.95 -13.33
N VAL A 93 24.98 13.02 -12.59
CA VAL A 93 24.42 14.27 -13.14
C VAL A 93 25.52 15.30 -13.34
N GLU A 94 26.45 15.35 -12.39
CA GLU A 94 27.68 16.15 -12.45
C GLU A 94 28.84 15.30 -11.92
N PRO A 95 30.11 15.64 -12.24
CA PRO A 95 31.26 14.91 -11.72
C PRO A 95 31.24 14.80 -10.19
N GLY A 96 31.01 13.59 -9.68
CA GLY A 96 30.89 13.34 -8.23
C GLY A 96 29.52 13.63 -7.61
N VAL A 97 28.49 13.97 -8.39
CA VAL A 97 27.09 14.11 -7.94
C VAL A 97 26.24 13.04 -8.61
N LEU A 98 25.66 12.17 -7.78
CA LEU A 98 24.82 11.06 -8.20
C LEU A 98 23.36 11.37 -7.90
N GLU A 99 22.50 11.25 -8.91
CA GLU A 99 21.06 11.10 -8.73
C GLU A 99 20.75 9.63 -8.49
N VAL A 100 20.09 9.35 -7.37
CA VAL A 100 19.66 8.03 -6.97
C VAL A 100 18.14 8.02 -6.94
N VAL A 101 17.55 7.15 -7.76
CA VAL A 101 16.12 6.89 -7.79
C VAL A 101 15.90 5.48 -7.25
N VAL A 102 15.02 5.34 -6.27
CA VAL A 102 14.60 4.03 -5.77
C VAL A 102 13.11 3.90 -6.01
N VAL A 103 12.73 2.81 -6.67
CA VAL A 103 11.35 2.45 -6.97
C VAL A 103 11.05 1.13 -6.28
N VAL A 104 9.94 1.09 -5.56
CA VAL A 104 9.35 -0.15 -5.07
C VAL A 104 8.01 -0.33 -5.75
N THR A 105 7.83 -1.50 -6.36
CA THR A 105 6.60 -1.91 -7.04
C THR A 105 5.98 -3.05 -6.25
N TRP A 106 4.68 -2.99 -5.99
CA TRP A 106 3.96 -4.00 -5.22
C TRP A 106 2.51 -4.12 -5.67
N ARG A 107 1.88 -5.25 -5.38
CA ARG A 107 0.44 -5.44 -5.52
C ARG A 107 -0.21 -5.44 -4.12
N PRO A 108 -1.17 -4.54 -3.85
CA PRO A 108 -1.98 -4.63 -2.63
C PRO A 108 -2.77 -5.94 -2.60
N ARG A 109 -3.00 -6.49 -1.41
CA ARG A 109 -3.76 -7.73 -1.27
C ARG A 109 -5.19 -7.54 -1.79
N GLY A 110 -5.62 -8.42 -2.69
CA GLY A 110 -6.95 -8.36 -3.30
C GLY A 110 -7.12 -7.30 -4.39
N ALA A 111 -6.06 -6.55 -4.74
CA ALA A 111 -6.08 -5.64 -5.86
C ALA A 111 -5.60 -6.34 -7.13
N GLU A 112 -6.24 -6.04 -8.27
CA GLU A 112 -5.80 -6.55 -9.59
C GLU A 112 -4.60 -5.78 -10.14
N ARG A 113 -4.41 -4.54 -9.68
CA ARG A 113 -3.40 -3.62 -10.22
C ARG A 113 -2.19 -3.51 -9.32
N THR A 114 -1.02 -3.55 -9.94
CA THR A 114 0.24 -3.21 -9.31
C THR A 114 0.32 -1.70 -9.06
N ARG A 115 0.99 -1.31 -7.98
CA ARG A 115 1.30 0.06 -7.59
C ARG A 115 2.81 0.22 -7.48
N SER A 116 3.26 1.46 -7.59
CA SER A 116 4.66 1.82 -7.39
C SER A 116 4.79 3.10 -6.58
N THR A 117 5.92 3.22 -5.89
CA THR A 117 6.32 4.43 -5.18
C THR A 117 7.80 4.65 -5.46
N GLU A 118 8.12 5.90 -5.72
CA GLU A 118 9.45 6.36 -6.10
C GLU A 118 9.88 7.42 -5.10
N LEU A 119 11.13 7.34 -4.66
CA LEU A 119 11.82 8.50 -4.09
C LEU A 119 13.12 8.71 -4.83
N ARG A 120 13.42 10.00 -5.01
CA ARG A 120 14.61 10.49 -5.68
C ARG A 120 15.42 11.33 -4.72
N THR A 121 16.73 11.18 -4.77
CA THR A 121 17.64 12.00 -3.97
C THR A 121 18.97 12.20 -4.71
N TRP A 122 19.66 13.29 -4.38
CA TRP A 122 21.02 13.53 -4.85
C TRP A 122 22.02 13.17 -3.73
N MET A 123 23.13 12.56 -4.11
CA MET A 123 24.20 12.16 -3.22
C MET A 123 25.54 12.62 -3.80
N VAL A 124 26.43 13.10 -2.93
CA VAL A 124 27.81 13.42 -3.33
C VAL A 124 28.65 12.15 -3.16
N ARG A 125 29.36 11.75 -4.22
CA ARG A 125 30.32 10.65 -4.17
C ARG A 125 31.53 11.13 -3.35
N ALA A 126 31.65 10.61 -2.12
CA ALA A 126 32.83 10.83 -1.30
C ALA A 126 34.06 10.26 -2.03
N ARG A 127 35.14 11.06 -2.08
CA ARG A 127 36.43 10.68 -2.67
C ARG A 127 37.19 9.73 -1.76
#